data_AF-A0A7Z1MLD3-F1
#
_entry.id   AF-A0A7Z1MLD3-F1
#
_cell.length_a   1.000
_cell.length_b   1.000
_cell.length_c   1.000
_cell.angle_alpha   90.00
_cell.angle_beta   90.00
_cell.angle_gamma   90.00
#
_symmetry.space_group_name_H-M   'P 1'
#
loop_
_entity.id
_entity.type
_entity.pdbx_description
1 polymer ?
#
loop_
_entity_poly.entity_id
_entity_poly.type
_entity_poly.pdbx_seq_one_letter_code
_entity_poly.pdbx_strand_id
1 'polypeptide(L)'
;MSFTTKPANLNCNLMSKFALTCIIGLSSSTVIADCQFGAETIPVGEQLTIRDEFLVEESYQHYLNQGYTTQQSKEFAMSSDWTVVALECTRQFVPNPNFTPETAEHAGSQFIYVGDVLVAGQFQRTFLPVVMGLEVKKEERSHVQ
;
A
#
# COMPACT_ATOMS: atom_id res chain seq x y z
N MET A 1 8.75 57.42 60.29
CA MET A 1 7.67 58.24 59.71
C MET A 1 6.49 57.32 59.46
N SER A 2 5.37 57.58 60.12
CA SER A 2 4.10 56.88 59.93
C SER A 2 3.47 57.26 58.59
N PHE A 3 2.88 56.28 57.90
CA PHE A 3 1.72 56.51 57.05
C PHE A 3 0.66 55.45 57.34
N THR A 4 -0.52 55.95 57.68
CA THR A 4 -1.73 55.23 58.10
C THR A 4 -2.61 54.90 56.89
N THR A 5 -2.94 53.62 56.77
CA THR A 5 -4.16 52.94 56.28
C THR A 5 -5.18 53.63 55.35
N LYS A 6 -5.56 52.89 54.28
CA LYS A 6 -6.95 52.43 54.04
C LYS A 6 -6.98 51.14 53.17
N PRO A 7 -7.94 50.22 53.40
CA PRO A 7 -7.95 48.88 52.81
C PRO A 7 -8.82 48.81 51.56
N ALA A 8 -8.37 48.06 50.55
CA ALA A 8 -9.25 47.51 49.52
C ALA A 8 -9.60 46.08 49.94
N ASN A 9 -10.82 45.94 50.44
CA ASN A 9 -11.44 44.67 50.77
C ASN A 9 -11.87 44.00 49.45
N LEU A 10 -11.09 43.02 48.98
CA LEU A 10 -11.52 42.12 47.92
C LEU A 10 -11.41 40.70 48.43
N ASN A 11 -12.51 40.32 49.05
CA ASN A 11 -12.84 38.98 49.50
C ASN A 11 -13.02 38.09 48.26
N CYS A 12 -12.02 37.27 47.93
CA CYS A 12 -12.20 36.16 47.01
C CYS A 12 -11.72 34.87 47.70
N ASN A 13 -12.61 34.32 48.52
CA ASN A 13 -12.53 32.93 48.93
C ASN A 13 -12.84 32.01 47.72
N LEU A 14 -12.01 30.98 47.59
CA LEU A 14 -12.31 29.65 47.05
C LEU A 14 -12.86 29.55 45.61
N MET A 15 -12.02 29.07 44.68
CA MET A 15 -12.15 27.69 44.19
C MET A 15 -11.05 27.34 43.17
N SER A 16 -10.40 26.21 43.45
CA SER A 16 -9.59 25.38 42.57
C SER A 16 -10.08 25.39 41.11
N LYS A 17 -9.21 25.81 40.19
CA LYS A 17 -9.21 25.33 38.81
C LYS A 17 -7.78 25.13 38.36
N PHE A 18 -7.36 23.87 38.40
CA PHE A 18 -6.21 23.34 37.69
C PHE A 18 -6.21 23.87 36.25
N ALA A 19 -5.24 24.72 35.92
CA ALA A 19 -4.90 25.01 34.54
C ALA A 19 -4.10 23.81 34.00
N LEU A 20 -4.82 22.78 33.57
CA LEU A 20 -4.27 21.69 32.78
C LEU A 20 -4.07 22.23 31.36
N THR A 21 -2.88 22.75 31.10
CA THR A 21 -2.46 23.17 29.76
C THR A 21 -2.38 21.92 28.89
N CYS A 22 -3.47 21.60 28.17
CA CYS A 22 -3.46 20.57 27.14
C CYS A 22 -2.53 21.03 26.01
N ILE A 23 -1.28 20.56 26.05
CA ILE A 23 -0.38 20.61 24.90
C ILE A 23 -1.06 19.76 23.82
N ILE A 24 -1.65 20.45 22.84
CA ILE A 24 -2.17 19.85 21.63
C ILE A 24 -0.97 19.22 20.94
N GLY A 25 -0.89 17.89 21.03
CA GLY A 25 0.06 17.11 20.27
C GLY A 25 -0.16 17.43 18.80
N LEU A 26 0.85 18.01 18.17
CA LEU A 26 1.01 17.97 16.73
C LEU A 26 1.16 16.48 16.38
N SER A 27 0.05 15.78 16.16
CA SER A 27 0.08 14.51 15.45
C SER A 27 0.55 14.84 14.05
N SER A 28 1.87 14.78 13.84
CA SER A 28 2.43 14.56 12.52
C SER A 28 1.82 13.27 12.04
N SER A 29 0.76 13.36 11.24
CA SER A 29 0.32 12.28 10.39
C SER A 29 1.47 12.04 9.43
N THR A 30 2.46 11.24 9.84
CA THR A 30 3.27 10.52 8.88
C THR A 30 2.26 9.77 8.05
N VAL A 31 2.04 10.23 6.81
CA VAL A 31 1.34 9.45 5.81
C VAL A 31 2.24 8.24 5.65
N ILE A 32 1.95 7.18 6.40
CA ILE A 32 2.63 5.91 6.23
C ILE A 32 2.06 5.41 4.92
N ALA A 33 2.87 5.59 3.89
CA ALA A 33 2.56 5.20 2.53
C ALA A 33 2.68 3.68 2.50
N ASP A 34 1.55 3.01 2.67
CA ASP A 34 1.44 1.56 2.79
C ASP A 34 0.28 1.06 1.92
N CYS A 35 0.45 -0.13 1.35
CA CYS A 35 -0.60 -0.81 0.63
C CYS A 35 -1.44 -1.66 1.58
N GLN A 36 -2.73 -1.78 1.30
CA GLN A 36 -3.63 -2.68 2.03
C GLN A 36 -3.87 -3.95 1.20
N PHE A 37 -3.72 -5.12 1.83
CA PHE A 37 -4.09 -6.42 1.25
C PHE A 37 -4.92 -7.21 2.25
N GLY A 38 -6.24 -7.17 2.10
CA GLY A 38 -7.15 -7.75 3.08
C GLY A 38 -7.04 -7.06 4.43
N ALA A 39 -6.61 -7.78 5.47
CA ALA A 39 -6.36 -7.25 6.81
C ALA A 39 -4.89 -6.84 7.04
N GLU A 40 -4.01 -7.07 6.06
CA GLU A 40 -2.59 -6.81 6.16
C GLU A 40 -2.24 -5.44 5.58
N THR A 41 -1.31 -4.76 6.26
CA THR A 41 -0.69 -3.51 5.79
C THR A 41 0.73 -3.82 5.35
N ILE A 42 1.05 -3.49 4.10
CA ILE A 42 2.33 -3.79 3.45
C ILE A 42 3.07 -2.47 3.26
N PRO A 43 4.22 -2.26 3.90
CA PRO A 43 5.00 -1.04 3.73
C PRO A 43 5.48 -0.83 2.30
N VAL A 44 5.57 0.41 1.84
CA VAL A 44 6.19 0.72 0.54
C VAL A 44 7.63 0.18 0.47
N GLY A 45 7.93 -0.52 -0.62
CA GLY A 45 9.20 -1.20 -0.86
C GLY A 45 9.27 -2.63 -0.34
N GLU A 46 8.29 -3.06 0.47
CA GLU A 46 8.16 -4.45 0.89
C GLU A 46 7.33 -5.27 -0.10
N GLN A 47 7.54 -6.59 -0.06
CA GLN A 47 6.86 -7.55 -0.93
C GLN A 47 5.98 -8.50 -0.12
N LEU A 48 4.78 -8.76 -0.65
CA LEU A 48 3.90 -9.83 -0.20
C LEU A 48 3.87 -10.94 -1.25
N THR A 49 3.98 -12.18 -0.80
CA THR A 49 3.83 -13.35 -1.66
C THR A 49 2.45 -13.96 -1.46
N ILE A 50 1.66 -14.00 -2.53
CA ILE A 50 0.31 -14.57 -2.53
C ILE A 50 0.24 -15.76 -3.45
N ARG A 51 -0.68 -16.68 -3.17
CA ARG A 51 -1.05 -17.70 -4.14
C ARG A 51 -2.18 -17.16 -5.01
N ASP A 52 -2.00 -17.22 -6.32
CA ASP A 52 -2.98 -16.75 -7.28
C ASP A 52 -3.94 -17.91 -7.62
N GLU A 53 -5.20 -17.75 -7.25
CA GLU A 53 -6.23 -18.78 -7.45
C GLU A 53 -6.45 -19.12 -8.93
N PHE A 54 -6.30 -18.15 -9.84
CA PHE A 54 -6.41 -18.40 -11.27
C PHE A 54 -5.25 -19.29 -11.74
N LEU A 55 -4.02 -19.03 -11.27
CA LEU A 55 -2.87 -19.87 -11.62
C LEU A 55 -2.96 -21.27 -11.03
N VAL A 56 -3.53 -21.41 -9.82
CA VAL A 56 -3.82 -22.72 -9.23
C VAL A 56 -4.80 -23.50 -10.11
N GLU A 57 -5.86 -22.86 -10.58
CA GLU A 57 -6.86 -23.53 -11.43
C GLU A 57 -6.27 -23.93 -12.79
N GLU A 58 -5.54 -23.03 -13.45
CA GLU A 58 -4.84 -23.34 -14.70
C GLU A 58 -3.85 -24.50 -14.52
N SER A 59 -3.10 -24.51 -13.41
CA SER A 59 -2.23 -25.63 -13.04
C SER A 59 -2.97 -26.92 -12.84
N TYR A 60 -4.11 -26.86 -12.16
CA TYR A 60 -4.93 -28.03 -11.88
C TYR A 60 -5.45 -28.65 -13.18
N GLN A 61 -5.99 -27.83 -14.09
CA GLN A 61 -6.44 -28.29 -15.41
C GLN A 61 -5.30 -28.84 -16.25
N HIS A 62 -4.12 -28.23 -16.21
CA HIS A 62 -2.93 -28.73 -16.89
C HIS A 62 -2.58 -30.16 -16.47
N TYR A 63 -2.53 -30.44 -15.17
CA TYR A 63 -2.23 -31.78 -14.67
C TYR A 63 -3.36 -32.79 -14.94
N LEU A 64 -4.62 -32.38 -14.87
CA LEU A 64 -5.73 -33.24 -15.32
C LEU A 64 -5.58 -33.65 -16.78
N ASN A 65 -5.23 -32.71 -17.66
CA ASN A 65 -5.04 -32.96 -19.09
C ASN A 65 -3.83 -33.86 -19.39
N GLN A 66 -2.89 -33.99 -18.45
CA GLN A 66 -1.78 -34.93 -18.53
C GLN A 66 -2.11 -36.34 -18.00
N GLY A 67 -3.34 -36.56 -17.52
CA GLY A 67 -3.82 -37.86 -17.06
C GLY A 67 -3.58 -38.13 -15.58
N TYR A 68 -3.21 -37.12 -14.79
CA TYR A 68 -3.14 -37.26 -13.34
C TYR A 68 -4.54 -37.36 -12.73
N THR A 69 -4.63 -38.00 -11.56
CA THR A 69 -5.90 -38.04 -10.81
C THR A 69 -6.27 -36.65 -10.29
N THR A 70 -7.54 -36.44 -9.95
CA THR A 70 -8.02 -35.21 -9.31
C THR A 70 -7.22 -34.84 -8.06
N GLN A 71 -6.93 -35.83 -7.20
CA GLN A 71 -6.20 -35.58 -5.96
C GLN A 71 -4.75 -35.15 -6.24
N GLN A 72 -4.06 -35.88 -7.13
CA GLN A 72 -2.68 -35.54 -7.52
C GLN A 72 -2.59 -34.19 -8.21
N SER A 73 -3.53 -33.89 -9.13
CA SER A 73 -3.57 -32.62 -9.83
C SER A 73 -3.76 -31.45 -8.87
N LYS A 74 -4.62 -31.62 -7.87
CA LYS A 74 -4.82 -30.63 -6.81
C LYS A 74 -3.56 -30.45 -5.95
N GLU A 75 -2.93 -31.54 -5.54
CA GLU A 75 -1.68 -31.49 -4.77
C GLU A 75 -0.56 -30.80 -5.55
N PHE A 76 -0.39 -31.12 -6.83
CA PHE A 76 0.60 -30.49 -7.69
C PHE A 76 0.31 -29.02 -7.94
N ALA A 77 -0.95 -28.64 -8.20
CA ALA A 77 -1.32 -27.24 -8.35
C ALA A 77 -1.03 -26.42 -7.08
N MET A 78 -1.39 -26.96 -5.92
CA MET A 78 -1.18 -26.27 -4.63
C MET A 78 0.27 -26.24 -4.16
N SER A 79 1.12 -27.16 -4.64
CA SER A 79 2.55 -27.18 -4.30
C SER A 79 3.44 -26.50 -5.35
N SER A 80 2.86 -26.06 -6.46
CA SER A 80 3.60 -25.44 -7.56
C SER A 80 4.01 -24.00 -7.24
N ASP A 81 5.31 -23.72 -7.25
CA ASP A 81 5.89 -22.38 -7.00
C ASP A 81 5.43 -21.34 -8.02
N TRP A 82 5.04 -21.76 -9.22
CA TRP A 82 4.59 -20.85 -10.27
C TRP A 82 3.14 -20.38 -10.10
N THR A 83 2.38 -20.98 -9.17
CA THR A 83 1.06 -20.49 -8.78
C THR A 83 1.14 -19.38 -7.72
N VAL A 84 2.36 -18.98 -7.38
CA VAL A 84 2.67 -17.97 -6.37
C VAL A 84 3.14 -16.70 -7.06
N VAL A 85 2.52 -15.57 -6.68
CA VAL A 85 2.78 -14.23 -7.21
C VAL A 85 3.38 -13.34 -6.11
N ALA A 86 4.43 -12.60 -6.44
CA ALA A 86 5.01 -11.59 -5.57
C ALA A 86 4.45 -10.23 -5.96
N LEU A 87 3.80 -9.58 -5.00
CA LEU A 87 3.28 -8.22 -5.10
C LEU A 87 4.20 -7.28 -4.33
N GLU A 88 4.66 -6.21 -4.96
CA GLU A 88 5.44 -5.16 -4.32
C GLU A 88 4.55 -3.94 -4.08
N CYS A 89 4.60 -3.38 -2.88
CA CYS A 89 3.94 -2.11 -2.62
C CYS A 89 4.81 -0.97 -3.14
N THR A 90 4.30 -0.21 -4.11
CA THR A 90 5.05 0.89 -4.73
C THR A 90 4.22 2.15 -4.79
N ARG A 91 4.91 3.30 -4.81
CA ARG A 91 4.26 4.60 -4.99
C ARG A 91 3.81 4.78 -6.42
N GLN A 92 2.55 5.14 -6.59
CA GLN A 92 1.97 5.51 -7.88
C GLN A 92 2.08 7.02 -8.08
N PHE A 93 2.53 7.39 -9.28
CA PHE A 93 2.60 8.76 -9.74
C PHE A 93 1.89 8.92 -11.08
N VAL A 94 1.26 10.07 -11.30
CA VAL A 94 0.66 10.46 -12.59
C VAL A 94 1.32 11.72 -13.13
N PRO A 95 1.27 11.98 -14.45
CA PRO A 95 1.75 13.24 -15.01
C PRO A 95 1.05 14.44 -14.38
N ASN A 96 1.83 15.47 -14.04
CA ASN A 96 1.31 16.74 -13.55
C ASN A 96 0.73 17.55 -14.73
N PRO A 97 -0.59 17.80 -14.80
CA PRO A 97 -1.20 18.52 -15.92
C PRO A 97 -0.76 20.00 -15.98
N ASN A 98 -0.25 20.55 -14.88
CA ASN A 98 0.21 21.93 -14.78
C ASN A 98 1.73 22.04 -14.90
N PHE A 99 2.42 20.96 -15.31
CA PHE A 99 3.87 20.99 -15.46
C PHE A 99 4.28 21.90 -16.61
N THR A 100 5.16 22.85 -16.31
CA THR A 100 5.93 23.57 -17.32
C THR A 100 7.42 23.38 -17.03
N PRO A 101 8.26 23.05 -18.04
CA PRO A 101 9.70 22.87 -17.82
C PRO A 101 10.38 24.13 -17.28
N GLU A 102 9.84 25.30 -17.62
CA GLU A 102 10.37 26.62 -17.28
C GLU A 102 10.27 26.94 -15.78
N THR A 103 9.27 26.38 -15.09
CA THR A 103 9.04 26.58 -13.66
C THR A 103 9.31 25.32 -12.83
N ALA A 104 9.93 24.30 -13.42
CA ALA A 104 10.17 23.04 -12.75
C ALA A 104 11.30 23.19 -11.71
N GLU A 105 10.99 22.90 -10.44
CA GLU A 105 11.97 22.93 -9.36
C GLU A 105 12.94 21.74 -9.43
N HIS A 106 12.45 20.57 -9.89
CA HIS A 106 13.27 19.39 -10.14
C HIS A 106 12.62 18.47 -11.19
N ALA A 107 13.38 17.50 -11.72
CA ALA A 107 12.88 16.54 -12.73
C ALA A 107 11.65 15.74 -12.25
N GLY A 108 11.53 15.51 -10.94
CA GLY A 108 10.35 14.87 -10.35
C GLY A 108 9.05 15.71 -10.38
N SER A 109 9.11 17.03 -10.59
CA SER A 109 7.94 17.92 -10.57
C SER A 109 6.95 17.68 -11.72
N GLN A 110 7.38 16.92 -12.74
CA GLN A 110 6.52 16.45 -13.83
C GLN A 110 5.51 15.38 -13.39
N PHE A 111 5.66 14.85 -12.16
CA PHE A 111 4.83 13.79 -11.62
C PHE A 111 4.16 14.22 -10.31
N ILE A 112 2.91 13.81 -10.12
CA ILE A 112 2.14 13.99 -8.88
C ILE A 112 1.95 12.62 -8.24
N TYR A 113 2.25 12.52 -6.95
CA TYR A 113 1.94 11.35 -6.15
C TYR A 113 0.43 11.20 -5.98
N VAL A 114 -0.12 10.03 -6.32
CA VAL A 114 -1.56 9.77 -6.24
C VAL A 114 -1.94 8.68 -5.24
N GLY A 115 -0.98 7.92 -4.71
CA GLY A 115 -1.21 6.87 -3.74
C GLY A 115 -0.20 5.74 -3.86
N ASP A 116 -0.41 4.67 -3.08
CA ASP A 116 0.38 3.45 -3.12
C ASP A 116 -0.42 2.31 -3.76
N VAL A 117 0.26 1.45 -4.51
CA VAL A 117 -0.36 0.36 -5.25
C VAL A 117 0.49 -0.91 -5.18
N LEU A 118 -0.19 -2.05 -5.06
CA LEU A 118 0.43 -3.37 -5.20
C LEU A 118 0.61 -3.70 -6.67
N VAL A 119 1.85 -3.99 -7.07
CA VAL A 119 2.20 -4.37 -8.44
C VAL A 119 2.87 -5.73 -8.45
N ALA A 120 2.44 -6.60 -9.35
CA ALA A 120 3.10 -7.88 -9.57
C ALA A 120 4.55 -7.66 -10.05
N GLY A 121 5.51 -8.31 -9.37
CA GLY A 121 6.93 -8.25 -9.67
C GLY A 121 7.27 -8.69 -11.09
N GLN A 122 8.32 -8.11 -11.67
CA GLN A 122 8.70 -8.31 -13.09
C GLN A 122 8.93 -9.78 -13.50
N PHE A 123 9.29 -10.66 -12.56
CA PHE A 123 9.63 -12.04 -12.85
C PHE A 123 8.43 -12.87 -13.34
N GLN A 124 7.23 -12.65 -12.80
CA GLN A 124 6.06 -13.51 -13.10
C GLN A 124 5.34 -13.16 -14.41
N ARG A 125 5.38 -11.90 -14.85
CA ARG A 125 4.76 -11.50 -16.14
C ARG A 125 5.40 -12.14 -17.37
N THR A 126 6.63 -12.61 -17.24
CA THR A 126 7.44 -13.13 -18.36
C THR A 126 7.60 -14.64 -18.30
N PHE A 127 7.57 -15.22 -17.10
CA PHE A 127 7.92 -16.63 -16.88
C PHE A 127 6.76 -17.60 -17.09
N LEU A 128 5.55 -17.26 -16.63
CA LEU A 128 4.39 -18.16 -16.69
C LEU A 128 4.01 -18.64 -18.10
N PRO A 129 3.92 -17.74 -19.11
CA PRO A 129 3.63 -18.14 -20.49
C PRO A 129 4.68 -19.08 -21.09
N VAL A 130 5.95 -18.80 -20.79
CA VAL A 130 7.11 -19.50 -21.37
C VAL A 130 7.24 -20.91 -20.78
N VAL A 131 7.02 -21.08 -19.49
CA VAL A 131 7.15 -22.39 -18.82
C VAL A 131 5.96 -23.30 -19.07
N MET A 132 4.75 -22.74 -19.24
CA MET A 132 3.55 -23.54 -19.52
C MET A 132 3.34 -23.82 -21.02
N GLY A 133 4.18 -23.28 -21.91
CA GLY A 133 3.96 -23.38 -23.36
C GLY A 133 2.66 -22.70 -23.83
N LEU A 134 2.13 -21.77 -23.03
CA LEU A 134 0.95 -20.99 -23.37
C LEU A 134 1.39 -19.80 -24.22
N GLU A 135 1.17 -19.88 -25.53
CA GLU A 135 1.24 -18.69 -26.39
C GLU A 135 0.22 -17.66 -25.88
N VAL A 136 0.68 -16.67 -25.12
CA VAL A 136 -0.17 -15.53 -24.74
C VAL A 136 -0.53 -14.79 -26.01
N LYS A 137 -1.74 -15.01 -26.50
CA LYS A 137 -2.34 -14.18 -27.53
C LYS A 137 -2.34 -12.74 -27.01
N LYS A 138 -1.71 -11.87 -27.78
CA LYS A 138 -1.33 -10.49 -27.43
C LYS A 138 -2.51 -9.54 -27.10
N GLU A 139 -3.75 -10.00 -27.16
CA GLU A 139 -4.95 -9.15 -27.18
C GLU A 139 -5.53 -8.78 -25.80
N GLU A 140 -5.18 -9.45 -24.71
CA GLU A 140 -5.81 -9.20 -23.39
C GLU A 140 -5.04 -8.25 -22.45
N ARG A 141 -4.23 -7.33 -22.98
CA ARG A 141 -3.55 -6.28 -22.18
C ARG A 141 -4.28 -4.94 -22.14
N SER A 142 -5.59 -4.87 -22.45
CA SER A 142 -6.29 -3.58 -22.56
C SER A 142 -7.24 -3.22 -21.41
N HIS A 143 -7.51 -4.11 -20.45
CA HIS A 143 -8.54 -3.83 -19.43
C HIS A 143 -8.10 -4.12 -18.01
N VAL A 144 -7.17 -3.31 -17.52
CA VAL A 144 -7.19 -2.84 -16.14
C VAL A 144 -6.96 -1.34 -16.20
N GLN A 145 -8.06 -0.59 -16.31
CA GLN A 145 -8.12 0.85 -16.03
C GLN A 145 -8.57 1.03 -14.59
#